data_AF-A0A7S1FIE1-F1
#
_entry.id   AF-A0A7S1FIE1-F1
#
_cell.length_a   1.000
_cell.length_b   1.000
_cell.length_c   1.000
_cell.angle_alpha   90.00
_cell.angle_beta   90.00
_cell.angle_gamma   90.00
#
_symmetry.space_group_name_H-M   'P 1'
#
loop_
_entity.id
_entity.type
_entity.pdbx_description
1 polymer ?
#
loop_
_entity_poly.entity_id
_entity_poly.type
_entity_poly.pdbx_seq_one_letter_code
_entity_poly.pdbx_strand_id
1 'polypeptide(L)'
;APTSNPTSAPTSAPTSNPTSIPTSNPTFVSTMANCLDAPSVLNAADTAMCAGSSVGEECDVLCLDNYEWPSDQVVVCVAGGSWSIESECVALGDEMMVGTVGMLSLVFTEDGDFTLEWALVSVQYFVDAAAMLLGV
;
A
#
# COMPACT_ATOMS: atom_id res chain seq x y z
N ALA A 1 -5.22 -82.19 40.58
CA ALA A 1 -4.15 -81.18 40.60
C ALA A 1 -4.74 -79.86 41.07
N PRO A 2 -4.16 -79.17 42.06
CA PRO A 2 -4.64 -77.88 42.56
C PRO A 2 -3.88 -76.72 41.89
N THR A 3 -4.50 -75.54 41.82
CA THR A 3 -3.94 -74.26 42.33
C THR A 3 -4.95 -73.14 42.12
N SER A 4 -5.32 -72.47 43.21
CA SER A 4 -5.94 -71.14 43.23
C SER A 4 -4.90 -70.16 43.80
N ASN A 5 -4.65 -69.06 43.10
CA ASN A 5 -4.24 -67.80 43.74
C ASN A 5 -4.59 -66.60 42.84
N PRO A 6 -5.22 -65.53 43.38
CA PRO A 6 -5.52 -64.31 42.63
C PRO A 6 -4.39 -63.29 42.81
N THR A 7 -4.16 -62.40 41.84
CA THR A 7 -3.42 -61.15 42.09
C THR A 7 -3.99 -60.02 41.26
N SER A 8 -4.26 -58.94 41.96
CA SER A 8 -5.06 -57.77 41.63
C SER A 8 -4.44 -56.86 40.57
N ALA A 9 -5.30 -56.18 39.81
CA ALA A 9 -4.98 -54.97 39.05
C ALA A 9 -4.50 -53.83 39.99
N PRO A 10 -3.75 -52.84 39.47
CA PRO A 10 -4.39 -51.57 39.15
C PRO A 10 -3.88 -50.85 37.88
N THR A 11 -4.85 -50.24 37.18
CA THR A 11 -4.93 -48.89 36.60
C THR A 11 -3.72 -48.25 35.88
N SER A 12 -3.94 -47.80 34.64
CA SER A 12 -3.97 -46.37 34.30
C SER A 12 -4.75 -46.09 33.00
N ALA A 13 -5.50 -45.01 33.05
CA ALA A 13 -6.55 -44.54 32.13
C ALA A 13 -6.00 -43.98 30.79
N PRO A 14 -6.86 -43.51 29.85
CA PRO A 14 -6.56 -43.37 28.44
C PRO A 14 -5.78 -42.08 28.14
N THR A 15 -4.69 -42.18 27.38
CA THR A 15 -4.07 -40.98 26.78
C THR A 15 -4.83 -40.61 25.51
N SER A 16 -5.85 -39.78 25.71
CA SER A 16 -6.32 -38.70 24.84
C SER A 16 -5.60 -38.54 23.49
N ASN A 17 -6.32 -38.86 22.41
CA ASN A 17 -6.24 -38.05 21.19
C ASN A 17 -6.79 -36.65 21.49
N PRO A 18 -6.21 -35.60 20.91
CA PRO A 18 -6.99 -34.94 19.88
C PRO A 18 -6.22 -34.64 18.60
N THR A 19 -7.03 -34.70 17.55
CA THR A 19 -6.96 -34.25 16.18
C THR A 19 -6.32 -32.87 15.98
N SER A 20 -5.90 -32.65 14.72
CA SER A 20 -5.64 -31.37 14.03
C SER A 20 -4.33 -30.65 14.36
N ILE A 21 -3.30 -30.94 13.56
CA ILE A 21 -2.40 -29.88 13.11
C ILE A 21 -3.28 -28.93 12.30
N PRO A 22 -3.53 -27.68 12.73
CA PRO A 22 -4.05 -26.71 11.79
C PRO A 22 -2.91 -26.47 10.81
N THR A 23 -3.15 -26.79 9.54
CA THR A 23 -2.43 -26.15 8.46
C THR A 23 -2.51 -24.66 8.78
N SER A 24 -1.37 -24.05 9.09
CA SER A 24 -1.23 -22.62 9.21
C SER A 24 -1.53 -22.03 7.84
N ASN A 25 -2.82 -21.94 7.51
CA ASN A 25 -3.29 -21.03 6.51
C ASN A 25 -2.86 -19.66 7.04
N PRO A 26 -2.02 -18.89 6.32
CA PRO A 26 -1.68 -17.57 6.79
C PRO A 26 -3.00 -16.83 6.93
N THR A 27 -3.33 -16.49 8.17
CA THR A 27 -4.33 -15.49 8.45
C THR A 27 -3.85 -14.28 7.66
N PHE A 28 -4.53 -13.93 6.56
CA PHE A 28 -4.51 -12.56 6.07
C PHE A 28 -5.18 -11.73 7.16
N VAL A 29 -4.46 -11.54 8.28
CA VAL A 29 -4.67 -10.38 9.10
C VAL A 29 -4.39 -9.25 8.14
N SER A 30 -5.46 -8.61 7.69
CA SER A 30 -5.36 -7.26 7.18
C SER A 30 -5.00 -6.37 8.39
N THR A 31 -3.80 -6.58 8.94
CA THR A 31 -3.03 -5.52 9.58
C THR A 31 -3.03 -4.40 8.57
N MET A 32 -3.46 -3.21 8.98
CA MET A 32 -3.45 -2.01 8.16
C MET A 32 -2.25 -2.06 7.20
N ALA A 33 -2.52 -2.15 5.90
CA ALA A 33 -1.45 -2.32 4.93
C ALA A 33 -0.50 -1.12 5.07
N ASN A 34 0.74 -1.40 5.45
CA ASN A 34 1.79 -0.39 5.51
C ASN A 34 2.13 0.08 4.10
N CYS A 35 2.67 1.28 3.98
CA CYS A 35 3.17 1.77 2.72
C CYS A 35 4.55 1.16 2.48
N LEU A 36 4.59 -0.01 1.84
CA LEU A 36 5.83 -0.75 1.61
C LEU A 36 6.77 -0.01 0.65
N ASP A 37 6.19 0.68 -0.34
CA ASP A 37 6.91 1.48 -1.32
C ASP A 37 7.00 2.96 -0.89
N ALA A 38 7.98 3.67 -1.44
CA ALA A 38 8.14 5.10 -1.25
C ALA A 38 7.12 5.90 -2.10
N PRO A 39 6.68 7.08 -1.62
CA PRO A 39 5.82 7.95 -2.43
C PRO A 39 6.55 8.43 -3.67
N SER A 40 5.88 8.37 -4.82
CA SER A 40 6.41 8.90 -6.08
C SER A 40 5.99 10.35 -6.25
N VAL A 41 6.83 11.27 -5.76
CA VAL A 41 6.60 12.72 -5.86
C VAL A 41 7.42 13.31 -7.01
N LEU A 42 6.78 14.09 -7.89
CA LEU A 42 7.48 14.72 -9.01
C LEU A 42 8.47 15.78 -8.51
N ASN A 43 9.67 15.82 -9.12
CA ASN A 43 10.82 16.67 -8.76
C ASN A 43 11.36 16.46 -7.33
N ALA A 44 11.04 15.34 -6.69
CA ALA A 44 11.69 14.92 -5.44
C ALA A 44 13.08 14.34 -5.71
N ALA A 45 14.03 14.65 -4.83
CA ALA A 45 15.40 14.14 -4.85
C ALA A 45 15.47 12.73 -4.27
N ASP A 46 14.77 12.48 -3.16
CA ASP A 46 14.70 11.18 -2.51
C ASP A 46 13.43 11.08 -1.65
N THR A 47 12.75 9.93 -1.72
CA THR A 47 11.62 9.55 -0.86
C THR A 47 11.77 8.13 -0.32
N ALA A 48 12.89 7.45 -0.61
CA ALA A 48 13.13 6.06 -0.24
C ALA A 48 13.09 5.83 1.28
N MET A 49 13.41 6.87 2.07
CA MET A 49 13.33 6.84 3.53
C MET A 49 11.92 6.58 4.09
N CYS A 50 10.89 6.78 3.28
CA CYS A 50 9.50 6.60 3.68
C CYS A 50 8.98 5.18 3.39
N ALA A 51 9.73 4.37 2.63
CA ALA A 51 9.34 2.99 2.36
C ALA A 51 9.25 2.16 3.65
N GLY A 52 8.16 1.43 3.82
CA GLY A 52 7.87 0.62 5.00
C GLY A 52 7.14 1.35 6.12
N SER A 53 6.73 2.61 5.91
CA SER A 53 6.00 3.40 6.89
C SER A 53 4.65 2.83 7.28
N SER A 54 4.30 3.02 8.55
CA SER A 54 3.01 2.63 9.11
C SER A 54 1.91 3.60 8.66
N VAL A 55 0.66 3.13 8.59
CA VAL A 55 -0.47 4.02 8.31
C VAL A 55 -0.57 5.14 9.36
N GLY A 56 -0.70 6.37 8.88
CA GLY A 56 -0.71 7.60 9.67
C GLY A 56 0.65 8.27 9.81
N GLU A 57 1.75 7.64 9.37
CA GLU A 57 3.07 8.27 9.34
C GLU A 57 3.16 9.28 8.19
N GLU A 58 3.82 10.40 8.49
CA GLU A 58 4.13 11.46 7.53
C GLU A 58 5.51 11.22 6.92
N CYS A 59 5.66 11.55 5.64
CA CYS A 59 6.90 11.44 4.89
C CYS A 59 7.46 12.84 4.62
N ASP A 60 8.69 13.09 5.07
CA ASP A 60 9.43 14.31 4.71
C ASP A 60 9.92 14.21 3.26
N VAL A 61 9.43 15.10 2.40
CA VAL A 61 9.81 15.14 0.99
C VAL A 61 11.03 16.05 0.82
N LEU A 62 12.14 15.50 0.34
CA LEU A 62 13.30 16.28 -0.09
C LEU A 62 13.20 16.57 -1.59
N CYS A 63 13.14 17.84 -1.97
CA CYS A 63 13.08 18.27 -3.37
C CYS A 63 14.46 18.38 -4.02
N LEU A 64 14.50 18.31 -5.37
CA LEU A 64 15.69 18.62 -6.17
C LEU A 64 16.07 20.11 -6.07
N ASP A 65 17.30 20.45 -6.47
CA ASP A 65 17.77 21.84 -6.51
C ASP A 65 16.84 22.74 -7.33
N ASN A 66 16.54 23.93 -6.80
CA ASN A 66 15.57 24.91 -7.32
C ASN A 66 14.08 24.51 -7.21
N TYR A 67 13.77 23.47 -6.45
CA TYR A 67 12.39 23.12 -6.10
C TYR A 67 12.18 23.18 -4.59
N GLU A 68 10.93 23.42 -4.17
CA GLU A 68 10.51 23.48 -2.78
C GLU A 68 9.20 22.72 -2.59
N TRP A 69 9.05 22.06 -1.44
CA TRP A 69 7.81 21.39 -1.06
C TRP A 69 6.82 22.43 -0.50
N PRO A 70 5.57 22.48 -0.98
CA PRO A 70 4.57 23.42 -0.49
C PRO A 70 4.27 23.23 1.00
N SER A 71 4.35 24.32 1.77
CA SER A 71 4.27 24.29 3.25
C SER A 71 2.91 23.84 3.82
N ASP A 72 1.86 23.86 2.99
CA ASP A 72 0.49 23.48 3.34
C ASP A 72 0.16 22.02 3.01
N GLN A 73 1.13 21.26 2.49
CA GLN A 73 0.94 19.90 1.98
C GLN A 73 1.69 18.89 2.83
N VAL A 74 1.08 17.71 3.02
CA VAL A 74 1.66 16.62 3.80
C VAL A 74 1.43 15.29 3.09
N VAL A 75 2.48 14.47 3.03
CA VAL A 75 2.41 13.13 2.45
C VAL A 75 2.24 12.12 3.58
N VAL A 76 1.07 11.50 3.68
CA VAL A 76 0.72 10.58 4.76
C VAL A 76 0.49 9.18 4.20
N CYS A 77 0.99 8.16 4.89
CA CYS A 77 0.64 6.78 4.57
C CYS A 77 -0.83 6.53 4.99
N VAL A 78 -1.70 6.22 4.03
CA VAL A 78 -3.14 6.01 4.29
C VAL A 78 -3.50 4.53 4.35
N ALA A 79 -4.65 4.24 4.98
CA ALA A 79 -5.19 2.89 5.06
C ALA A 79 -5.41 2.34 3.64
N GLY A 80 -4.73 1.23 3.33
CA GLY A 80 -4.69 0.67 1.98
C GLY A 80 -3.27 0.48 1.42
N GLY A 81 -2.24 0.98 2.13
CA GLY A 81 -0.85 0.84 1.72
C GLY A 81 -0.48 1.80 0.60
N SER A 82 -1.06 3.00 0.60
CA SER A 82 -0.84 4.04 -0.41
C SER A 82 -0.56 5.38 0.26
N TRP A 83 0.06 6.30 -0.47
CA TRP A 83 0.42 7.63 0.03
C TRP A 83 -0.60 8.69 -0.41
N SER A 84 -0.93 9.64 0.47
CA SER A 84 -1.82 10.78 0.18
C SER A 84 -1.07 11.90 -0.57
N ILE A 85 -0.71 11.66 -1.82
CA ILE A 85 0.03 12.64 -2.62
C ILE A 85 -0.97 13.58 -3.31
N GLU A 86 -1.06 14.83 -2.84
CA GLU A 86 -1.91 15.88 -3.43
C GLU A 86 -1.08 17.01 -4.08
N SER A 87 0.25 16.90 -4.05
CA SER A 87 1.18 17.93 -4.48
C SER A 87 2.47 17.35 -5.05
N GLU A 88 3.25 18.21 -5.70
CA GLU A 88 4.60 17.95 -6.18
C GLU A 88 5.61 18.96 -5.62
N CYS A 89 6.90 18.70 -5.82
CA CYS A 89 7.94 19.70 -5.60
C CYS A 89 7.85 20.75 -6.71
N VAL A 90 7.61 22.01 -6.32
CA VAL A 90 7.36 23.13 -7.24
C VAL A 90 8.60 24.01 -7.37
N ALA A 91 8.81 24.66 -8.51
CA ALA A 91 9.98 25.51 -8.69
C ALA A 91 9.95 26.70 -7.72
N LEU A 92 11.11 27.10 -7.22
CA LEU A 92 11.23 28.22 -6.29
C LEU A 92 10.61 29.50 -6.87
N GLY A 93 9.61 30.03 -6.18
CA GLY A 93 8.92 31.26 -6.57
C GLY A 93 7.67 31.09 -7.43
N ASP A 94 7.29 29.85 -7.77
CA ASP A 94 6.03 29.56 -8.44
C ASP A 94 4.90 29.31 -7.41
N GLU A 95 3.70 29.84 -7.69
CA GLU A 95 2.49 29.52 -6.93
C GLU A 95 1.77 28.34 -7.57
N MET A 96 1.46 27.30 -6.79
CA MET A 96 0.61 26.20 -7.28
C MET A 96 -0.81 26.69 -7.48
N MET A 97 -1.31 26.55 -8.71
CA MET A 97 -2.74 26.65 -9.00
C MET A 97 -3.31 25.25 -9.19
N VAL A 98 -3.94 24.71 -8.15
CA VAL A 98 -4.67 23.44 -8.25
C VAL A 98 -6.05 23.71 -8.87
N GLY A 99 -6.27 23.18 -10.07
CA GLY A 99 -7.57 23.19 -10.75
C GLY A 99 -8.16 21.80 -10.85
N THR A 100 -9.36 21.58 -10.32
CA THR A 100 -10.08 20.31 -10.51
C THR A 100 -10.84 20.34 -11.82
N VAL A 101 -10.49 19.44 -12.75
CA VAL A 101 -11.12 19.35 -14.07
C VAL A 101 -11.87 18.02 -14.19
N GLY A 102 -13.19 18.04 -13.95
CA GLY A 102 -14.12 16.94 -14.26
C GLY A 102 -13.76 15.56 -13.68
N MET A 103 -14.51 14.53 -14.09
CA MET A 103 -14.18 13.13 -13.81
C MET A 103 -13.58 12.53 -15.08
N LEU A 104 -12.33 12.08 -15.00
CA LEU A 104 -11.70 11.30 -16.07
C LEU A 104 -12.12 9.83 -15.93
N SER A 105 -12.92 9.34 -16.88
CA SER A 105 -13.30 7.92 -16.95
C SER A 105 -12.40 7.19 -17.92
N LEU A 106 -11.67 6.18 -17.42
CA LEU A 106 -10.77 5.35 -18.21
C LEU A 106 -11.33 3.94 -18.28
N VAL A 107 -11.44 3.39 -19.48
CA VAL A 107 -11.99 2.05 -19.74
C VAL A 107 -10.85 1.15 -20.19
N PHE A 108 -10.66 0.05 -19.49
CA PHE A 108 -9.62 -0.94 -19.78
C PHE A 108 -10.22 -2.30 -20.13
N THR A 109 -9.42 -3.10 -20.82
CA THR A 109 -9.68 -4.54 -20.99
C THR A 109 -9.17 -5.29 -19.76
N GLU A 110 -9.61 -6.53 -19.55
CA GLU A 110 -9.35 -7.33 -18.33
C GLU A 110 -7.84 -7.54 -18.04
N ASP A 111 -6.99 -7.39 -19.07
CA ASP A 111 -5.52 -7.48 -18.97
C ASP A 111 -4.81 -6.11 -18.88
N GLY A 112 -5.56 -5.01 -18.83
CA GLY A 112 -5.00 -3.65 -18.79
C GLY A 112 -4.58 -3.26 -17.38
N ASP A 113 -3.27 -3.28 -17.12
CA ASP A 113 -2.70 -2.89 -15.83
C ASP A 113 -2.28 -1.41 -15.82
N PHE A 114 -2.56 -0.72 -14.71
CA PHE A 114 -2.18 0.69 -14.48
C PHE A 114 -0.69 0.77 -14.13
N THR A 115 0.16 0.39 -15.08
CA THR A 115 1.61 0.46 -14.90
C THR A 115 2.13 1.86 -15.17
N LEU A 116 3.29 2.18 -14.57
CA LEU A 116 4.01 3.42 -14.88
C LEU A 116 4.32 3.52 -16.38
N GLU A 117 4.71 2.42 -17.04
CA GLU A 117 4.96 2.40 -18.49
C GLU A 117 3.72 2.76 -19.30
N TRP A 118 2.56 2.17 -18.97
CA TRP A 118 1.29 2.53 -19.62
C TRP A 118 0.95 4.01 -19.40
N ALA A 119 1.14 4.52 -18.18
CA ALA A 119 0.86 5.91 -17.85
C ALA A 119 1.76 6.85 -18.67
N LEU A 120 3.06 6.56 -18.76
CA LEU A 120 4.04 7.32 -19.54
C LEU A 120 3.70 7.36 -21.04
N VAL A 121 3.30 6.22 -21.62
CA VAL A 121 2.88 6.15 -23.03
C VAL A 121 1.56 6.89 -23.27
N SER A 122 0.71 7.01 -22.24
CA SER A 122 -0.61 7.63 -22.32
C SER A 122 -0.62 9.10 -21.87
N VAL A 123 0.51 9.68 -21.44
CA VAL A 123 0.58 11.08 -20.96
C VAL A 123 -0.05 12.05 -21.94
N GLN A 124 0.26 11.93 -23.23
CA GLN A 124 -0.26 12.84 -24.24
C GLN A 124 -1.79 12.77 -24.35
N TYR A 125 -2.36 11.57 -24.22
CA TYR A 125 -3.81 11.40 -24.24
C TYR A 125 -4.48 12.13 -23.06
N PHE A 126 -3.86 12.11 -21.88
CA PHE A 126 -4.38 12.87 -20.73
C PHE A 126 -4.26 14.38 -20.93
N VAL A 127 -3.13 14.85 -21.48
CA VAL A 127 -2.92 16.26 -21.79
C VAL A 127 -3.98 16.75 -22.79
N ASP A 128 -4.22 16.00 -23.86
CA ASP A 128 -5.21 16.35 -24.88
C ASP A 128 -6.64 16.34 -24.29
N ALA A 129 -6.97 15.36 -23.45
CA ALA A 129 -8.27 15.29 -22.78
C ALA A 129 -8.49 16.48 -21.81
N ALA A 130 -7.45 16.87 -21.07
CA ALA A 130 -7.50 18.05 -20.20
C ALA A 130 -7.68 19.35 -21.00
N ALA A 131 -6.96 19.49 -22.13
CA ALA A 131 -7.09 20.64 -23.02
C ALA A 131 -8.53 20.76 -23.57
N MET A 132 -9.13 19.64 -24.00
CA MET A 132 -10.53 19.60 -24.45
C MET A 132 -11.51 20.06 -23.36
N LEU A 133 -11.30 19.65 -22.10
CA LEU A 133 -12.17 20.06 -20.98
C LEU A 133 -12.01 21.54 -20.63
N LEU A 134 -10.80 22.09 -20.79
CA LEU A 134 -10.48 23.49 -20.53
C LEU A 134 -10.82 24.41 -21.72
N GLY A 135 -11.13 23.85 -22.89
CA GLY A 135 -11.45 24.61 -24.10
C GLY A 135 -10.25 25.34 -24.70
N VAL A 136 -9.04 24.78 -24.53
CA VAL A 136 -7.76 25.30 -25.03
C VAL A 136 -7.17 24.44 -26.13
#